data_AF-A0A0J1L845-F1
#
_entry.id   AF-A0A0J1L845-F1
#
_cell.length_a   1.000
_cell.length_b   1.000
_cell.length_c   1.000
_cell.angle_alpha   90.00
_cell.angle_beta   90.00
_cell.angle_gamma   90.00
#
_symmetry.space_group_name_H-M   'P 1'
#
loop_
_entity.id
_entity.type
_entity.pdbx_description
1 polymer ?
#
loop_
_entity_poly.entity_id
_entity_poly.type
_entity_poly.pdbx_seq_one_letter_code
_entity_poly.pdbx_strand_id
1 'polypeptide(L)' 'MEKYLLNAPKQSVGNVVDSLFAEMVLEKALYDFRKATLKRQIDETLIAGDKELFYRLTEELNQLTAK' A
#
# COMPACT_ATOMS: atom_id res chain seq x y z
N MET A 1 18.16 -2.52 -39.78
CA MET A 1 17.53 -3.04 -38.53
C MET A 1 16.37 -2.14 -38.11
N GLU A 2 15.38 -1.90 -38.98
CA GLU A 2 14.30 -0.92 -38.68
C GLU A 2 12.88 -1.52 -38.72
N LYS A 3 12.71 -2.78 -39.13
CA LYS A 3 11.38 -3.36 -39.37
C LYS A 3 10.68 -3.94 -38.12
N TYR A 4 11.33 -3.92 -36.96
CA TYR A 4 10.78 -4.50 -35.72
C TYR A 4 10.25 -3.46 -34.72
N LEU A 5 10.39 -2.16 -34.99
CA LEU A 5 9.94 -1.10 -34.09
C LEU A 5 8.56 -0.51 -34.44
N LEU A 6 7.98 -0.91 -35.58
CA LEU A 6 6.70 -0.40 -36.08
C LEU A 6 5.47 -0.93 -35.30
N ASN A 7 5.65 -1.95 -34.46
CA ASN A 7 4.57 -2.61 -33.70
C ASN A 7 4.72 -2.50 -32.18
N ALA A 8 5.63 -1.68 -31.66
CA ALA A 8 5.59 -1.35 -30.24
C ALA A 8 4.24 -0.65 -29.98
N PRO A 9 3.40 -1.14 -29.05
CA PRO A 9 2.16 -0.43 -28.73
C PRO A 9 2.56 0.98 -28.32
N LYS A 10 2.17 1.97 -29.11
CA LYS A 10 2.30 3.37 -28.71
C LYS A 10 1.52 3.48 -27.41
N GLN A 11 2.23 3.59 -26.29
CA GLN A 11 1.63 3.91 -25.01
C GLN A 11 0.92 5.24 -25.23
N SER A 12 -0.40 5.19 -25.43
CA SER A 12 -1.20 6.39 -25.49
C SER A 12 -1.08 7.06 -24.13
N VAL A 13 -1.16 8.40 -24.10
CA VAL A 13 -1.20 9.13 -22.83
C VAL A 13 -2.30 8.57 -21.92
N GLY A 14 -3.42 8.09 -22.50
CA GLY A 14 -4.47 7.37 -21.79
C GLY A 14 -3.99 6.11 -21.06
N ASN A 15 -3.26 5.22 -21.75
CA ASN A 15 -2.75 3.98 -21.13
C ASN A 15 -1.74 4.27 -20.00
N VAL A 16 -0.97 5.35 -20.09
CA VAL A 16 -0.03 5.77 -19.03
C VAL A 16 -0.80 6.31 -17.83
N VAL A 17 -1.81 7.15 -18.06
CA VAL A 17 -2.67 7.70 -17.00
C VAL A 17 -3.45 6.60 -16.28
N ASP A 18 -4.01 5.64 -17.03
CA ASP A 18 -4.74 4.50 -16.45
C ASP A 18 -3.82 3.63 -15.58
N SER A 19 -2.58 3.40 -16.02
CA SER A 19 -1.58 2.65 -15.25
C SER A 19 -1.20 3.37 -13.96
N LEU A 20 -0.95 4.68 -14.02
CA LEU A 20 -0.62 5.48 -12.84
C LEU A 20 -1.80 5.52 -11.86
N PHE A 21 -3.03 5.63 -12.37
CA PHE A 21 -4.22 5.60 -11.53
C PHE A 21 -4.40 4.24 -10.84
N ALA A 22 -4.19 3.15 -11.56
CA ALA A 22 -4.23 1.80 -10.99
C ALA A 22 -3.19 1.61 -9.87
N GLU A 23 -1.98 2.13 -10.07
CA GLU A 23 -0.92 2.12 -9.05
C GLU A 23 -1.35 2.92 -7.80
N MET A 24 -1.84 4.14 -7.96
CA MET A 24 -2.34 4.95 -6.83
C MET A 24 -3.48 4.27 -6.07
N VAL A 25 -4.41 3.62 -6.77
CA VAL A 25 -5.52 2.88 -6.16
C VAL A 25 -4.97 1.69 -5.36
N LEU A 26 -4.02 0.95 -5.92
CA LEU A 26 -3.41 -0.20 -5.25
C LEU A 26 -2.63 0.23 -4.00
N GLU A 27 -1.79 1.26 -4.12
CA GLU A 27 -1.03 1.82 -3.00
C GLU A 27 -1.96 2.26 -1.87
N LYS A 28 -3.04 2.98 -2.21
CA LYS A 28 -4.03 3.42 -1.24
C LYS A 28 -4.72 2.24 -0.55
N ALA A 29 -5.17 1.25 -1.32
CA ALA A 29 -5.85 0.07 -0.78
C ALA A 29 -4.94 -0.74 0.16
N LEU A 30 -3.67 -0.93 -0.22
CA LEU A 30 -2.69 -1.63 0.60
C LEU A 30 -2.37 -0.87 1.90
N TYR A 31 -2.21 0.46 1.80
CA TYR A 31 -1.98 1.31 2.96
C TYR A 31 -3.15 1.24 3.95
N ASP A 32 -4.38 1.43 3.47
CA ASP A 32 -5.59 1.42 4.30
C ASP A 32 -5.80 0.05 4.95
N PHE A 33 -5.57 -1.04 4.20
CA PHE A 33 -5.68 -2.41 4.71
C PHE A 33 -4.68 -2.68 5.83
N ARG A 34 -3.40 -2.34 5.63
CA ARG A 34 -2.35 -2.53 6.64
C ARG A 34 -2.65 -1.71 7.90
N LYS A 35 -3.04 -0.45 7.73
CA LYS A 35 -3.40 0.43 8.84
C LYS A 35 -4.59 -0.10 9.64
N ALA A 36 -5.65 -0.58 8.97
CA ALA A 36 -6.81 -1.17 9.63
C ALA A 36 -6.44 -2.46 10.38
N THR A 37 -5.57 -3.29 9.78
CA THR A 37 -5.10 -4.53 10.39
C THR A 37 -4.31 -4.27 11.67
N LEU A 38 -3.35 -3.34 11.64
CA LEU A 38 -2.56 -2.97 12.81
C LEU A 38 -3.44 -2.45 13.95
N LYS A 39 -4.40 -1.55 13.64
CA LYS A 39 -5.35 -1.05 14.65
C LYS A 39 -6.15 -2.17 15.30
N ARG A 40 -6.70 -3.09 14.51
CA ARG A 40 -7.44 -4.25 15.04
C ARG A 40 -6.56 -5.11 15.95
N GLN A 41 -5.32 -5.38 15.55
CA GLN A 41 -4.40 -6.17 16.36
C GLN A 41 -4.02 -5.45 17.66
N ILE A 42 -3.80 -4.13 17.62
CA ILE A 42 -3.57 -3.31 18.81
C ILE A 42 -4.76 -3.42 19.77
N ASP A 43 -6.00 -3.31 19.28
CA ASP A 43 -7.20 -3.49 20.12
C ASP A 43 -7.24 -4.88 20.76
N GLU A 44 -6.85 -5.92 20.02
CA GLU A 44 -6.74 -7.30 20.55
C GLU A 44 -5.69 -7.41 21.66
N THR A 45 -4.55 -6.71 21.55
CA THR A 45 -3.54 -6.69 22.62
C THR A 45 -4.04 -6.03 23.89
N LEU A 46 -4.88 -5.00 23.78
CA LEU A 46 -5.48 -4.32 24.92
C LEU A 46 -6.46 -5.24 25.67
N ILE A 47 -7.26 -6.03 24.93
CA ILE A 47 -8.15 -7.03 25.51
C ILE A 47 -7.35 -8.15 26.20
N ALA A 48 -6.26 -8.60 25.57
CA ALA A 48 -5.41 -9.65 26.11
C ALA A 48 -4.49 -9.18 27.25
N GLY A 49 -4.30 -7.88 27.44
CA GLY A 49 -3.34 -7.31 28.39
C GLY A 49 -1.87 -7.50 27.97
N ASP A 50 -1.59 -7.77 26.69
CA ASP A 50 -0.24 -7.97 26.17
C ASP A 50 0.45 -6.63 25.88
N LYS A 51 1.13 -6.12 26.91
CA LYS A 51 1.82 -4.84 26.88
C LYS A 51 2.97 -4.80 25.87
N GLU A 52 3.73 -5.90 25.72
CA GLU A 52 4.88 -5.90 24.80
C GLU A 52 4.42 -5.90 23.34
N LEU A 53 3.43 -6.71 23.01
CA LEU A 53 2.86 -6.73 21.66
C LEU A 53 2.16 -5.40 21.34
N PHE A 54 1.46 -4.79 22.30
CA PHE A 54 0.85 -3.47 22.13
C PHE A 54 1.87 -2.43 21.66
N TYR A 55 3.00 -2.29 22.35
CA TYR A 55 4.01 -1.30 21.98
C TYR A 55 4.66 -1.59 20.63
N ARG A 56 4.95 -2.87 20.33
CA ARG A 56 5.52 -3.24 19.02
C ARG A 56 4.60 -2.87 17.86
N LEU A 57 3.32 -3.22 17.96
CA LEU A 57 2.33 -2.91 16.90
C LEU A 57 2.04 -1.41 16.81
N THR A 58 2.05 -0.70 17.94
CA THR A 58 1.89 0.76 17.95
C THR A 58 3.06 1.45 17.28
N GLU A 59 4.28 0.98 17.50
CA GLU A 59 5.48 1.50 16.83
C GLU A 59 5.41 1.25 15.32
N GLU A 60 4.99 0.06 14.89
CA GLU A 60 4.78 -0.24 13.46
C GLU A 60 3.71 0.66 12.84
N LEU A 61 2.60 0.92 13.55
CA LEU A 61 1.57 1.85 13.10
C LEU A 61 2.08 3.29 13.01
N ASN A 62 2.92 3.72 13.96
CA ASN A 62 3.54 5.04 13.93
C ASN A 62 4.50 5.17 12.74
N GLN A 63 5.32 4.15 12.47
CA GLN A 63 6.21 4.13 11.30
C GLN A 63 5.43 4.15 9.99
N LEU A 64 4.30 3.43 9.91
CA LEU A 64 3.42 3.44 8.74
C LEU A 64 2.74 4.81 8.53
N THR A 65 2.49 5.56 9.60
CA THR A 65 1.77 6.85 9.53
C THR A 65 2.66 8.08 9.62
N ALA A 66 3.96 7.90 9.90
CA ALA A 66 4.96 8.95 9.89
C ALA A 66 5.05 9.57 8.50
N LYS A 67 4.89 10.89 8.44
CA LYS A 67 5.03 11.72 7.24
C LYS A 67 6.44 12.26 7.12
#